data_AF-A0A815ZUU1-F1
#
_entry.id   AF-A0A815ZUU1-F1
#
_cell.length_a   1.000
_cell.length_b   1.000
_cell.length_c   1.000
_cell.angle_alpha   90.00
_cell.angle_beta   90.00
_cell.angle_gamma   90.00
#
_symmetry.space_group_name_H-M   'P 1'
#
loop_
_entity.id
_entity.type
_entity.pdbx_description
1 polymer ?
#
loop_
_entity_poly.entity_id
_entity_poly.type
_entity_poly.pdbx_seq_one_letter_code
_entity_poly.pdbx_strand_id
1 'polypeptide(L)'
;MSLEQQIQRESERFQVLFNRLSDTRWSEDATPEAQSHLAACQNQAHLVQSNINAFNMAAEKEHKRLLDIKGHGVKHAWYKIRGKLDQRLDEQEKLWLQKFEKCKVEEEHLAVLKNEIHSAQTYLQQCQSAYQEYVKSKRELDGLFEHFFGGTTPSYPEEDTIEQNLRREERHLSNLQNNCRMLTQVFHLLQQAHQAVTISRQALDEALNMNTFDLFSHSSFADMAVSSHLATARNASAQAQQLLNEARRIYPNIPHIGELHIKQDNLVFNIMFDNIWTDMNMRRMIQEASNRISHAETILTGVVLGIKQQLTTCEADRDRKSKEVKRLAGEHFTTRVSIVRHIIEPPPPYSSV
;
A
#
# COMPACT_ATOMS: atom_id res chain seq x y z
N MET A 1 -24.14 -23.41 41.23
CA MET A 1 -25.28 -22.94 40.41
C MET A 1 -25.17 -23.68 39.09
N SER A 2 -26.24 -24.32 38.59
CA SER A 2 -26.15 -25.04 37.32
C SER A 2 -26.09 -24.05 36.14
N LEU A 3 -25.57 -24.52 35.00
CA LEU A 3 -25.50 -23.72 33.77
C LEU A 3 -26.88 -23.19 33.36
N GLU A 4 -27.92 -24.03 33.46
CA GLU A 4 -29.29 -23.65 33.10
C GLU A 4 -29.81 -22.52 34.01
N GLN A 5 -29.52 -22.57 35.31
CA GLN A 5 -29.92 -21.53 36.27
C GLN A 5 -29.23 -20.19 35.99
N GLN A 6 -27.96 -20.20 35.58
CA GLN A 6 -27.21 -19.00 35.21
C GLN A 6 -27.79 -18.37 33.94
N ILE A 7 -28.04 -19.19 32.92
CA ILE A 7 -28.62 -18.73 31.65
C ILE A 7 -30.02 -18.17 31.86
N GLN A 8 -30.86 -18.83 32.68
CA GLN A 8 -32.21 -18.35 32.95
C GLN A 8 -32.21 -16.97 33.64
N ARG A 9 -31.26 -16.73 34.54
CA ARG A 9 -31.12 -15.46 35.27
C ARG A 9 -30.71 -14.30 34.37
N GLU A 10 -29.87 -14.55 33.37
CA GLU A 10 -29.36 -13.52 32.44
C GLU A 10 -30.14 -13.49 31.10
N SER A 11 -31.28 -14.18 31.02
CA SER A 11 -32.07 -14.36 29.79
C SER A 11 -32.54 -13.05 29.14
N GLU A 12 -33.09 -12.12 29.94
CA GLU A 12 -33.52 -10.80 29.46
C GLU A 12 -32.34 -10.01 28.87
N ARG A 13 -31.20 -10.04 29.56
CA ARG A 13 -29.98 -9.36 29.12
C ARG A 13 -29.46 -9.95 27.81
N PHE A 14 -29.46 -11.28 27.70
CA PHE A 14 -29.10 -11.98 26.47
C PHE A 14 -30.00 -11.55 25.30
N GLN A 15 -31.32 -11.53 25.47
CA GLN A 15 -32.26 -11.13 24.40
C GLN A 15 -32.03 -9.69 23.94
N VAL A 16 -31.85 -8.76 24.88
CA VAL A 16 -31.57 -7.34 24.54
C VAL A 16 -30.27 -7.20 23.75
N LEU A 17 -29.20 -7.87 24.20
CA LEU A 17 -27.90 -7.82 23.51
C LEU A 17 -27.96 -8.48 22.13
N PHE A 18 -28.63 -9.63 22.02
CA PHE A 18 -28.77 -10.35 20.77
C PHE A 18 -29.57 -9.55 19.72
N ASN A 19 -30.67 -8.91 20.14
CA ASN A 19 -31.48 -8.06 19.25
C ASN A 19 -30.67 -6.84 18.78
N ARG A 20 -30.00 -6.13 19.69
CA ARG A 20 -29.12 -5.01 19.34
C ARG A 20 -28.01 -5.40 18.38
N LEU A 21 -27.37 -6.56 18.62
CA LEU A 21 -26.34 -7.08 17.73
C LEU A 21 -26.89 -7.37 16.33
N SER A 22 -28.10 -7.92 16.25
CA SER A 22 -28.78 -8.23 14.98
C SER A 22 -29.14 -6.95 14.22
N ASP A 23 -29.69 -5.95 14.91
CA ASP A 23 -30.12 -4.67 14.33
C ASP A 23 -28.94 -3.83 13.81
N THR A 24 -27.75 -4.01 14.40
CA THR A 24 -26.54 -3.25 14.06
C THR A 24 -25.57 -4.01 13.16
N ARG A 25 -25.83 -5.29 12.84
CA ARG A 25 -24.92 -6.15 12.06
C ARG A 25 -24.58 -5.60 10.67
N TRP A 26 -25.52 -4.93 10.01
CA TRP A 26 -25.32 -4.34 8.68
C TRP A 26 -24.16 -3.33 8.65
N SER A 27 -23.81 -2.73 9.79
CA SER A 27 -22.74 -1.73 9.91
C SER A 27 -21.34 -2.31 9.67
N GLU A 28 -21.14 -3.63 9.83
CA GLU A 28 -19.85 -4.31 9.61
C GLU A 28 -19.40 -4.19 8.15
N ASP A 29 -20.33 -4.36 7.21
CA ASP A 29 -20.08 -4.24 5.77
C ASP A 29 -20.25 -2.79 5.27
N ALA A 30 -21.21 -2.04 5.82
CA ALA A 30 -21.50 -0.67 5.36
C ALA A 30 -20.42 0.35 5.72
N THR A 31 -19.71 0.16 6.84
CA THR A 31 -18.64 1.10 7.27
C THR A 31 -17.48 1.18 6.27
N PRO A 32 -16.82 0.08 5.85
CA PRO A 32 -15.75 0.15 4.87
C PRO A 32 -16.23 0.64 3.50
N GLU A 33 -17.46 0.30 3.10
CA GLU A 33 -18.06 0.82 1.87
C GLU A 33 -18.25 2.34 1.92
N ALA A 34 -18.82 2.87 3.02
CA ALA A 34 -18.98 4.31 3.23
C ALA A 34 -17.65 5.06 3.26
N GLN A 35 -16.60 4.48 3.87
CA GLN A 35 -15.25 5.05 3.85
C GLN A 35 -14.67 5.11 2.44
N SER A 36 -14.81 4.03 1.67
CA SER A 36 -14.33 3.97 0.29
C SER A 36 -15.07 4.98 -0.60
N HIS A 37 -16.40 5.10 -0.44
CA HIS A 37 -17.20 6.07 -1.17
C HIS A 37 -16.79 7.51 -0.85
N LEU A 38 -16.61 7.85 0.43
CA LEU A 38 -16.14 9.17 0.83
C LEU A 38 -14.76 9.50 0.25
N ALA A 39 -13.83 8.54 0.30
CA ALA A 39 -12.50 8.71 -0.29
C ALA A 39 -12.56 8.93 -1.81
N ALA A 40 -13.43 8.22 -2.51
CA ALA A 40 -13.66 8.41 -3.95
C ALA A 40 -14.18 9.82 -4.27
N CYS A 41 -15.21 10.30 -3.55
CA CYS A 41 -15.74 11.65 -3.72
C CYS A 41 -14.67 12.73 -3.44
N GLN A 42 -13.87 12.55 -2.39
CA GLN A 42 -12.78 13.47 -2.06
C GLN A 42 -11.70 13.52 -3.15
N ASN A 43 -11.29 12.36 -3.67
CA ASN A 43 -10.34 12.28 -4.78
C ASN A 43 -10.88 12.96 -6.04
N GLN A 44 -12.15 12.76 -6.37
CA GLN A 44 -12.80 13.42 -7.49
C GLN A 44 -12.86 14.95 -7.29
N ALA A 45 -13.20 15.42 -6.10
CA ALA A 45 -13.19 16.84 -5.78
C ALA A 45 -11.79 17.47 -5.91
N HIS A 46 -10.74 16.76 -5.48
CA HIS A 46 -9.36 17.20 -5.68
C HIS A 46 -8.98 17.31 -7.16
N LEU A 47 -9.40 16.35 -7.99
CA LEU A 47 -9.17 16.39 -9.43
C LEU A 47 -9.88 17.57 -10.09
N VAL A 48 -11.16 17.78 -9.77
CA VAL A 48 -11.96 18.92 -10.27
C VAL A 48 -11.34 20.24 -9.82
N GLN A 49 -10.89 20.35 -8.57
CA GLN A 49 -10.21 21.55 -8.08
C GLN A 49 -8.90 21.83 -8.84
N SER A 50 -8.12 20.80 -9.19
CA SER A 50 -6.94 20.95 -10.04
C SER A 50 -7.30 21.43 -11.45
N ASN A 51 -8.40 20.93 -12.02
CA ASN A 51 -8.90 21.37 -13.33
C ASN A 51 -9.36 22.83 -13.29
N ILE A 52 -10.08 23.25 -12.25
CA ILE A 52 -10.48 24.65 -12.03
C ILE A 52 -9.24 25.54 -12.02
N ASN A 53 -8.19 25.17 -11.28
CA ASN A 53 -6.96 25.94 -11.22
C ASN A 53 -6.29 26.05 -12.59
N ALA A 54 -6.22 24.94 -13.35
CA ALA A 54 -5.66 24.92 -14.69
C ALA A 54 -6.47 25.77 -15.69
N PHE A 55 -7.81 25.70 -15.64
CA PHE A 55 -8.71 26.49 -16.48
C PHE A 55 -8.67 27.97 -16.12
N ASN A 56 -8.62 28.33 -14.83
CA ASN A 56 -8.43 29.71 -14.39
C ASN A 56 -7.10 30.28 -14.89
N MET A 57 -5.99 29.56 -14.72
CA MET A 57 -4.69 30.00 -15.26
C MET A 57 -4.72 30.17 -16.79
N ALA A 58 -5.43 29.30 -17.51
CA ALA A 58 -5.60 29.43 -18.96
C ALA A 58 -6.48 30.65 -19.32
N ALA A 59 -7.60 30.83 -18.63
CA ALA A 59 -8.51 31.96 -18.84
C ALA A 59 -7.80 33.29 -18.56
N GLU A 60 -7.01 33.40 -17.49
CA GLU A 60 -6.21 34.59 -17.20
C GLU A 60 -5.18 34.90 -18.29
N LYS A 61 -4.52 33.87 -18.84
CA LYS A 61 -3.56 34.05 -19.95
C LYS A 61 -4.24 34.58 -21.20
N GLU A 62 -5.39 34.02 -21.58
CA GLU A 62 -6.15 34.50 -22.75
C GLU A 62 -6.75 35.90 -22.48
N HIS A 63 -7.20 36.18 -21.26
CA HIS A 63 -7.67 37.51 -20.87
C HIS A 63 -6.56 38.58 -20.98
N LYS A 64 -5.34 38.26 -20.52
CA LYS A 64 -4.17 39.15 -20.69
C LYS A 64 -3.86 39.40 -22.17
N ARG A 65 -3.94 38.37 -23.03
CA ARG A 65 -3.75 38.52 -24.48
C ARG A 65 -4.85 39.37 -25.13
N LEU A 66 -6.09 39.24 -24.67
CA LEU A 66 -7.20 40.07 -25.13
C LEU A 66 -6.96 41.54 -24.75
N LEU A 67 -6.53 41.81 -23.50
CA LEU A 67 -6.19 43.17 -23.04
C LEU A 67 -5.03 43.78 -23.84
N ASP A 68 -3.99 43.00 -24.15
CA ASP A 68 -2.86 43.41 -25.00
C ASP A 68 -3.28 43.87 -26.41
N ILE A 69 -4.34 43.28 -26.96
CA ILE A 69 -4.89 43.61 -28.29
C ILE A 69 -5.90 44.75 -28.19
N LYS A 70 -6.68 44.80 -27.11
CA LYS A 70 -7.71 45.82 -26.87
C LYS A 70 -7.12 47.17 -26.45
N GLY A 71 -6.02 47.19 -25.71
CA GLY A 71 -5.34 48.40 -25.25
C GLY A 71 -4.63 49.16 -26.38
N HIS A 72 -4.22 50.41 -26.15
CA HIS A 72 -3.56 51.26 -27.16
C HIS A 72 -2.05 50.96 -27.35
N GLY A 73 -1.66 49.69 -27.26
CA GLY A 73 -0.27 49.25 -27.38
C GLY A 73 0.18 49.00 -28.83
N VAL A 74 1.45 48.63 -29.00
CA VAL A 74 2.09 48.34 -30.30
C VAL A 74 1.34 47.26 -31.09
N LYS A 75 0.81 46.22 -30.41
CA LYS A 75 0.02 45.15 -31.04
C LYS A 75 -1.28 45.68 -31.64
N HIS A 76 -2.02 46.51 -30.91
CA HIS A 76 -3.25 47.12 -31.38
C HIS A 76 -3.02 47.99 -32.62
N ALA A 77 -2.01 48.87 -32.57
CA ALA A 77 -1.64 49.71 -33.72
C ALA A 77 -1.27 48.85 -34.94
N TRP A 78 -0.50 47.77 -34.75
CA TRP A 78 -0.11 46.86 -35.82
C TRP A 78 -1.29 46.11 -36.45
N TYR A 79 -2.21 45.59 -35.64
CA TYR A 79 -3.42 44.91 -36.14
C TYR A 79 -4.39 45.87 -36.82
N LYS A 80 -4.47 47.12 -36.34
CA LYS A 80 -5.25 48.20 -36.94
C LYS A 80 -4.70 48.59 -38.33
N ILE A 81 -3.38 48.76 -38.45
CA ILE A 81 -2.71 49.06 -39.74
C ILE A 81 -2.93 47.91 -40.74
N ARG A 82 -2.98 46.67 -40.27
CA ARG A 82 -3.26 45.49 -41.12
C ARG A 82 -4.74 45.25 -41.41
N GLY A 83 -5.66 46.05 -40.87
CA GLY A 83 -7.10 45.90 -41.06
C GLY A 83 -7.71 44.61 -40.49
N LYS A 84 -7.02 43.93 -39.57
CA LYS A 84 -7.44 42.63 -38.99
C LYS A 84 -7.76 42.69 -37.49
N LEU A 85 -7.95 43.89 -36.95
CA LEU A 85 -8.12 44.12 -35.52
C LEU A 85 -9.38 43.44 -34.98
N ASP A 86 -10.54 43.68 -35.59
CA ASP A 86 -11.83 43.18 -35.10
C ASP A 86 -11.92 41.65 -35.15
N GLN A 87 -11.40 41.04 -36.23
CA GLN A 87 -11.32 39.59 -36.35
C GLN A 87 -10.46 38.98 -35.23
N ARG A 88 -9.32 39.58 -34.90
CA ARG A 88 -8.43 39.09 -33.84
C ARG A 88 -9.00 39.30 -32.44
N LEU A 89 -9.73 40.38 -32.22
CA LEU A 89 -10.44 40.61 -30.97
C LEU A 89 -11.52 39.54 -30.75
N ASP A 90 -12.38 39.29 -31.75
CA ASP A 90 -13.44 38.29 -31.68
C ASP A 90 -12.88 36.86 -31.47
N GLU A 91 -11.80 36.50 -32.17
CA GLU A 91 -11.11 35.22 -31.97
C GLU A 91 -10.61 35.05 -30.52
N GLN A 92 -9.97 36.08 -29.95
CA GLN A 92 -9.41 36.01 -28.60
C GLN A 92 -10.48 36.09 -27.51
N GLU A 93 -11.55 36.86 -27.73
CA GLU A 93 -12.71 36.91 -26.84
C GLU A 93 -13.41 35.57 -26.78
N LYS A 94 -13.62 34.89 -27.92
CA LYS A 94 -14.16 33.53 -27.96
C LYS A 94 -13.30 32.53 -27.19
N LEU A 95 -11.97 32.58 -27.37
CA LEU A 95 -11.05 31.69 -26.65
C LEU A 95 -11.09 31.94 -25.14
N TRP A 96 -11.11 33.20 -24.71
CA TRP A 96 -11.25 33.55 -23.29
C TRP A 96 -12.58 33.06 -22.72
N LEU A 97 -13.70 33.37 -23.37
CA LEU A 97 -15.05 32.95 -22.95
C LEU A 97 -15.15 31.42 -22.84
N GLN A 98 -14.61 30.68 -23.80
CA GLN A 98 -14.59 29.22 -23.76
C GLN A 98 -13.82 28.67 -22.54
N LYS A 99 -12.69 29.29 -22.18
CA LYS A 99 -11.91 28.86 -21.00
C LYS A 99 -12.60 29.25 -19.70
N PHE A 100 -13.23 30.43 -19.66
CA PHE A 100 -13.99 30.90 -18.53
C PHE A 100 -15.24 30.04 -18.26
N GLU A 101 -16.00 29.70 -19.30
CA GLU A 101 -17.17 28.82 -19.22
C GLU A 101 -16.80 27.44 -18.67
N LYS A 102 -15.69 26.84 -19.16
CA LYS A 102 -15.17 25.58 -18.60
C LYS A 102 -14.85 25.69 -17.12
N CYS A 103 -14.30 26.81 -16.67
CA CYS A 103 -14.07 27.03 -15.25
C CYS A 103 -15.39 27.06 -14.46
N LYS A 104 -16.43 27.74 -14.98
CA LYS A 104 -17.74 27.82 -14.33
C LYS A 104 -18.45 26.47 -14.23
N VAL A 105 -18.42 25.67 -15.29
CA VAL A 105 -18.97 24.31 -15.27
C VAL A 105 -18.27 23.45 -14.21
N GLU A 106 -16.95 23.52 -14.10
CA GLU A 106 -16.23 22.76 -13.07
C GLU A 106 -16.46 23.30 -11.65
N GLU A 107 -16.66 24.62 -11.47
CA GLU A 107 -17.03 25.21 -10.18
C GLU A 107 -18.41 24.70 -9.70
N GLU A 108 -19.39 24.60 -10.60
CA GLU A 108 -20.71 24.02 -10.31
C GLU A 108 -20.58 22.53 -9.97
N HIS A 109 -19.80 21.77 -10.74
CA HIS A 109 -19.53 20.36 -10.47
C HIS A 109 -18.85 20.17 -9.10
N LEU A 110 -17.90 21.04 -8.73
CA LEU A 110 -17.29 21.01 -7.41
C LEU A 110 -18.30 21.30 -6.30
N ALA A 111 -19.27 22.20 -6.52
CA ALA A 111 -20.32 22.48 -5.55
C ALA A 111 -21.21 21.25 -5.31
N VAL A 112 -21.56 20.52 -6.38
CA VAL A 112 -22.29 19.25 -6.27
C VAL A 112 -21.47 18.22 -5.48
N LEU A 113 -20.19 18.03 -5.82
CA LEU A 113 -19.29 17.11 -5.12
C LEU A 113 -19.14 17.45 -3.63
N LYS A 114 -19.12 18.73 -3.26
CA LYS A 114 -19.08 19.15 -1.85
C LYS A 114 -20.33 18.71 -1.09
N ASN A 115 -21.52 18.80 -1.70
CA ASN A 115 -22.76 18.31 -1.10
C ASN A 115 -22.78 16.77 -0.98
N GLU A 116 -22.24 16.07 -1.98
CA GLU A 116 -22.07 14.62 -1.93
C GLU A 116 -21.10 14.19 -0.82
N ILE A 117 -19.97 14.89 -0.68
CA ILE A 117 -19.01 14.67 0.42
C ILE A 117 -19.69 14.86 1.77
N HIS A 118 -20.49 15.91 1.94
CA HIS A 118 -21.22 16.14 3.19
C HIS A 118 -22.22 15.03 3.50
N SER A 119 -22.97 14.58 2.49
CA SER A 119 -23.90 13.44 2.61
C SER A 119 -23.16 12.15 2.96
N ALA A 120 -22.04 11.87 2.29
CA ALA A 120 -21.20 10.70 2.54
C ALA A 120 -20.56 10.72 3.94
N GLN A 121 -20.14 11.89 4.43
CA GLN A 121 -19.65 12.06 5.80
C GLN A 121 -20.73 11.76 6.83
N THR A 122 -21.94 12.28 6.63
CA THR A 122 -23.09 12.03 7.52
C THR A 122 -23.43 10.54 7.55
N TYR A 123 -23.46 9.88 6.40
CA TYR A 123 -23.70 8.44 6.31
C TYR A 123 -22.59 7.63 6.99
N LEU A 124 -21.31 8.02 6.80
CA LEU A 124 -20.19 7.38 7.47
C LEU A 124 -20.29 7.51 9.00
N GLN A 125 -20.68 8.67 9.52
CA GLN A 125 -20.89 8.86 10.96
C GLN A 125 -21.98 7.94 11.51
N GLN A 126 -23.09 7.78 10.78
CA GLN A 126 -24.15 6.84 11.14
C GLN A 126 -23.66 5.40 11.15
N CYS A 127 -22.93 4.98 10.11
CA CYS A 127 -22.32 3.64 10.03
C CYS A 127 -21.35 3.40 11.19
N GLN A 128 -20.51 4.39 11.52
CA GLN A 128 -19.57 4.31 12.64
C GLN A 128 -20.27 4.21 13.99
N SER A 129 -21.34 4.97 14.22
CA SER A 129 -22.14 4.87 15.45
C SER A 129 -22.77 3.49 15.59
N ALA A 130 -23.41 2.99 14.54
CA ALA A 130 -23.99 1.65 14.53
C ALA A 130 -22.91 0.56 14.72
N TYR A 131 -21.73 0.73 14.12
CA TYR A 131 -20.60 -0.18 14.29
C TYR A 131 -20.04 -0.18 15.72
N GLN A 132 -19.98 0.99 16.37
CA GLN A 132 -19.60 1.07 17.78
C GLN A 132 -20.60 0.33 18.69
N GLU A 133 -21.90 0.48 18.43
CA GLU A 133 -22.95 -0.26 19.13
C GLU A 133 -22.88 -1.76 18.87
N TYR A 134 -22.61 -2.16 17.63
CA TYR A 134 -22.37 -3.55 17.25
C TYR A 134 -21.19 -4.15 18.02
N VAL A 135 -20.03 -3.50 18.00
CA VAL A 135 -18.82 -3.95 18.70
C VAL A 135 -19.06 -4.03 20.21
N LYS A 136 -19.74 -3.05 20.79
CA LYS A 136 -20.08 -3.04 22.22
C LYS A 136 -21.01 -4.20 22.58
N SER A 137 -22.10 -4.38 21.84
CA SER A 137 -23.08 -5.45 22.07
C SER A 137 -22.45 -6.82 21.90
N LYS A 138 -21.58 -6.98 20.89
CA LYS A 138 -20.81 -8.20 20.65
C LYS A 138 -19.91 -8.54 21.83
N ARG A 139 -19.15 -7.56 22.31
CA ARG A 139 -18.23 -7.75 23.46
C ARG A 139 -18.98 -8.12 24.73
N GLU A 140 -20.12 -7.49 24.99
CA GLU A 140 -20.95 -7.82 26.15
C GLU A 140 -21.55 -9.23 26.03
N LEU A 141 -21.96 -9.62 24.83
CA LEU A 141 -22.49 -10.96 24.55
C LEU A 141 -21.40 -12.04 24.64
N ASP A 142 -20.21 -11.79 24.11
CA ASP A 142 -19.04 -12.66 24.24
C ASP A 142 -18.67 -12.84 25.72
N GLY A 143 -18.75 -11.77 26.52
CA GLY A 143 -18.55 -11.85 27.97
C GLY A 143 -19.60 -12.68 28.70
N LEU A 144 -20.87 -12.64 28.26
CA LEU A 144 -21.90 -13.55 28.77
C LEU A 144 -21.61 -15.00 28.38
N PHE A 145 -21.21 -15.25 27.13
CA PHE A 145 -20.83 -16.60 26.72
C PHE A 145 -19.62 -17.12 27.46
N GLU A 146 -18.60 -16.31 27.72
CA GLU A 146 -17.46 -16.72 28.55
C GLU A 146 -17.89 -17.01 29.99
N HIS A 147 -18.87 -16.28 30.53
CA HIS A 147 -19.43 -16.59 31.84
C HIS A 147 -20.15 -17.94 31.88
N PHE A 148 -20.87 -18.29 30.80
CA PHE A 148 -21.64 -19.54 30.70
C PHE A 148 -20.76 -20.75 30.31
N PHE A 149 -19.82 -20.55 29.39
CA PHE A 149 -19.08 -21.60 28.69
C PHE A 149 -17.55 -21.51 28.89
N GLY A 150 -17.05 -20.67 29.81
CA GLY A 150 -15.60 -20.49 30.05
C GLY A 150 -14.87 -21.67 30.71
N GLY A 151 -15.49 -22.84 30.74
CA GLY A 151 -14.96 -24.09 31.27
C GLY A 151 -15.59 -25.28 30.55
N THR A 152 -15.21 -26.50 30.93
CA THR A 152 -15.83 -27.70 30.34
C THR A 152 -17.34 -27.65 30.54
N THR A 153 -18.11 -27.94 29.50
CA THR A 153 -19.56 -28.06 29.56
C THR A 153 -20.00 -29.52 29.34
N PRO A 154 -19.97 -30.38 30.39
CA PRO A 154 -20.29 -31.80 30.24
C PRO A 154 -21.67 -32.10 29.64
N SER A 155 -22.64 -31.19 29.84
CA SER A 155 -23.98 -31.30 29.26
C SER A 155 -24.02 -31.01 27.75
N TYR A 156 -22.97 -30.39 27.20
CA TYR A 156 -22.87 -29.95 25.80
C TYR A 156 -21.48 -30.27 25.20
N PRO A 157 -21.09 -31.55 25.12
CA PRO A 157 -19.75 -31.93 24.65
C PRO A 157 -19.45 -31.48 23.21
N GLU A 158 -20.47 -31.30 22.38
CA GLU A 158 -20.31 -30.78 21.02
C GLU A 158 -19.75 -29.35 21.02
N GLU A 159 -20.19 -28.49 21.96
CA GLU A 159 -19.69 -27.12 22.09
C GLU A 159 -18.20 -27.11 22.46
N ASP A 160 -17.81 -27.92 23.44
CA ASP A 160 -16.41 -28.09 23.86
C ASP A 160 -15.52 -28.55 22.69
N THR A 161 -16.02 -29.46 21.83
CA THR A 161 -15.24 -29.92 20.65
C THR A 161 -15.05 -28.84 19.61
N ILE A 162 -16.07 -28.01 19.35
CA ILE A 162 -15.98 -26.89 18.41
C ILE A 162 -15.01 -25.84 18.97
N GLU A 163 -15.06 -25.53 20.27
CA GLU A 163 -14.16 -24.59 20.91
C GLU A 163 -12.68 -25.03 20.79
N GLN A 164 -12.40 -26.30 21.07
CA GLN A 164 -11.04 -26.86 20.95
C GLN A 164 -10.51 -26.78 19.50
N ASN A 165 -11.37 -27.10 18.54
CA ASN A 165 -11.03 -27.00 17.11
C ASN A 165 -10.78 -25.54 16.71
N LEU A 166 -11.64 -24.61 17.13
CA LEU A 166 -11.47 -23.18 16.88
C LEU A 166 -10.14 -22.67 17.44
N ARG A 167 -9.84 -22.93 18.71
CA ARG A 167 -8.57 -22.55 19.37
C ARG A 167 -7.35 -23.13 18.68
N ARG A 168 -7.45 -24.34 18.11
CA ARG A 168 -6.37 -24.96 17.33
C ARG A 168 -6.16 -24.22 16.00
N GLU A 169 -7.24 -23.95 15.27
CA GLU A 169 -7.16 -23.29 13.96
C GLU A 169 -6.76 -21.81 14.08
N GLU A 170 -7.17 -21.12 15.15
CA GLU A 170 -6.72 -19.75 15.46
C GLU A 170 -5.21 -19.69 15.72
N ARG A 171 -4.66 -20.65 16.48
CA ARG A 171 -3.21 -20.76 16.69
C ARG A 171 -2.48 -20.99 15.36
N HIS A 172 -3.04 -21.83 14.48
CA HIS A 172 -2.49 -22.06 13.16
C HIS A 172 -2.53 -20.79 12.30
N LEU A 173 -3.65 -20.07 12.30
CA LEU A 173 -3.78 -18.80 11.59
C LEU A 173 -2.77 -17.75 12.10
N SER A 174 -2.59 -17.65 13.41
CA SER A 174 -1.60 -16.74 14.03
C SER A 174 -0.17 -17.07 13.55
N ASN A 175 0.19 -18.35 13.54
CA ASN A 175 1.49 -18.79 13.02
C ASN A 175 1.68 -18.45 11.54
N LEU A 176 0.66 -18.67 10.70
CA LEU A 176 0.68 -18.28 9.28
C LEU A 176 0.84 -16.77 9.11
N GLN A 177 0.11 -15.97 9.88
CA GLN A 177 0.22 -14.52 9.83
C GLN A 177 1.62 -14.02 10.21
N ASN A 178 2.25 -14.65 11.21
CA ASN A 178 3.63 -14.32 11.60
C ASN A 178 4.62 -14.69 10.49
N ASN A 179 4.46 -15.88 9.88
CA ASN A 179 5.28 -16.30 8.75
C ASN A 179 5.12 -15.36 7.54
N CYS A 180 3.91 -14.99 7.18
CA CYS A 180 3.71 -14.09 6.04
C CYS A 180 4.29 -12.71 6.32
N ARG A 181 4.13 -12.17 7.54
CA ARG A 181 4.77 -10.90 7.96
C ARG A 181 6.29 -10.95 7.83
N MET A 182 6.90 -12.02 8.31
CA MET A 182 8.35 -12.26 8.17
C MET A 182 8.76 -12.29 6.69
N LEU A 183 8.05 -13.07 5.85
CA LEU A 183 8.33 -13.17 4.41
C LEU A 183 8.16 -11.83 3.68
N THR A 184 7.14 -11.04 4.03
CA THR A 184 6.94 -9.69 3.48
C THR A 184 8.12 -8.77 3.80
N GLN A 185 8.60 -8.78 5.06
CA GLN A 185 9.74 -7.97 5.47
C GLN A 185 11.01 -8.39 4.71
N VAL A 186 11.27 -9.69 4.62
CA VAL A 186 12.42 -10.25 3.88
C VAL A 186 12.34 -9.90 2.40
N PHE A 187 11.16 -10.05 1.78
CA PHE A 187 10.94 -9.69 0.38
C PHE A 187 11.27 -8.22 0.12
N HIS A 188 10.82 -7.31 1.01
CA HIS A 188 11.11 -5.89 0.87
C HIS A 188 12.62 -5.58 0.96
N LEU A 189 13.32 -6.15 1.94
CA LEU A 189 14.77 -6.00 2.07
C LEU A 189 15.51 -6.52 0.84
N LEU A 190 15.09 -7.67 0.30
CA LEU A 190 15.69 -8.25 -0.90
C LEU A 190 15.41 -7.41 -2.16
N GLN A 191 14.22 -6.80 -2.28
CA GLN A 191 13.94 -5.87 -3.38
C GLN A 191 14.82 -4.62 -3.31
N GLN A 192 14.99 -4.04 -2.12
CA GLN A 192 15.90 -2.91 -1.94
C GLN A 192 17.36 -3.29 -2.23
N ALA A 193 17.79 -4.47 -1.78
CA ALA A 193 19.12 -5.00 -2.07
C ALA A 193 19.32 -5.18 -3.58
N HIS A 194 18.31 -5.71 -4.28
CA HIS A 194 18.34 -5.87 -5.73
C HIS A 194 18.47 -4.54 -6.43
N GLN A 195 17.69 -3.52 -6.03
CA GLN A 195 17.80 -2.18 -6.59
C GLN A 195 19.20 -1.59 -6.38
N ALA A 196 19.78 -1.75 -5.19
CA ALA A 196 21.13 -1.28 -4.89
C ALA A 196 22.21 -2.01 -5.71
N VAL A 197 22.08 -3.33 -5.92
CA VAL A 197 22.95 -4.09 -6.84
C VAL A 197 22.82 -3.60 -8.28
N THR A 198 21.60 -3.35 -8.77
CA THR A 198 21.38 -2.81 -10.13
C THR A 198 22.02 -1.43 -10.30
N ILE A 199 21.89 -0.53 -9.31
CA ILE A 199 22.56 0.78 -9.31
C ILE A 199 24.08 0.59 -9.34
N SER A 200 24.61 -0.34 -8.54
CA SER A 200 26.04 -0.64 -8.51
C SER A 200 26.56 -1.11 -9.87
N ARG A 201 25.82 -2.01 -10.54
CA ARG A 201 26.15 -2.48 -11.88
C ARG A 201 26.12 -1.36 -12.91
N GLN A 202 25.06 -0.54 -12.93
CA GLN A 202 24.94 0.59 -13.86
C GLN A 202 26.10 1.56 -13.71
N ALA A 203 26.48 1.89 -12.47
CA ALA A 203 27.61 2.76 -12.20
C ALA A 203 28.96 2.13 -12.63
N LEU A 204 29.13 0.81 -12.50
CA LEU A 204 30.32 0.12 -13.05
C LEU A 204 30.36 0.13 -14.57
N ASP A 205 29.22 -0.05 -15.24
CA ASP A 205 29.10 0.01 -16.70
C ASP A 205 29.40 1.42 -17.22
N GLU A 206 28.91 2.46 -16.53
CA GLU A 206 29.24 3.86 -16.82
C GLU A 206 30.72 4.15 -16.61
N ALA A 207 31.32 3.64 -15.53
CA ALA A 207 32.77 3.77 -15.29
C ALA A 207 33.60 3.09 -16.39
N LEU A 208 33.18 1.91 -16.89
CA LEU A 208 33.84 1.24 -18.03
C LEU A 208 33.74 2.05 -19.33
N ASN A 209 32.57 2.64 -19.60
CA ASN A 209 32.35 3.47 -20.78
C ASN A 209 33.21 4.75 -20.73
N MET A 210 33.28 5.42 -19.58
CA MET A 210 34.09 6.63 -19.39
C MET A 210 35.60 6.32 -19.43
N ASN A 211 36.04 5.20 -18.85
CA ASN A 211 37.42 4.73 -18.97
C ASN A 211 37.79 4.42 -20.43
N THR A 212 36.85 3.83 -21.20
CA THR A 212 37.07 3.59 -22.63
C THR A 212 37.19 4.90 -23.41
N PHE A 213 36.40 5.92 -23.07
CA PHE A 213 36.47 7.25 -23.70
C PHE A 213 37.77 7.98 -23.36
N ASP A 214 38.27 7.87 -22.12
CA ASP A 214 39.50 8.51 -21.70
C ASP A 214 40.75 7.99 -22.41
N LEU A 215 40.80 6.67 -22.68
CA LEU A 215 41.84 6.05 -23.51
C LEU A 215 41.99 6.70 -24.91
N PHE A 216 40.94 7.36 -25.41
CA PHE A 216 40.96 8.09 -26.67
C PHE A 216 41.08 9.62 -26.53
N SER A 217 40.78 10.18 -25.35
CA SER A 217 40.60 11.63 -25.13
C SER A 217 41.66 12.27 -24.22
N HIS A 218 42.41 11.48 -23.43
CA HIS A 218 43.43 11.95 -22.46
C HIS A 218 42.98 13.16 -21.65
N SER A 219 41.73 13.17 -21.17
CA SER A 219 41.08 14.37 -20.64
C SER A 219 40.76 14.23 -19.17
N SER A 220 41.26 15.13 -18.32
CA SER A 220 41.09 15.09 -16.85
C SER A 220 39.63 15.09 -16.36
N PHE A 221 38.66 15.42 -17.22
CA PHE A 221 37.23 15.33 -16.89
C PHE A 221 36.73 13.88 -16.84
N ALA A 222 37.29 12.98 -17.64
CA ALA A 222 36.88 11.58 -17.67
C ALA A 222 37.32 10.85 -16.38
N ASP A 223 38.49 11.17 -15.84
CA ASP A 223 38.98 10.66 -14.55
C ASP A 223 38.04 10.99 -13.38
N MET A 224 37.59 12.25 -13.32
CA MET A 224 36.64 12.68 -12.28
C MET A 224 35.31 11.94 -12.38
N ALA A 225 34.81 11.73 -13.60
CA ALA A 225 33.58 10.97 -13.84
C ALA A 225 33.74 9.50 -13.41
N VAL A 226 34.82 8.82 -13.84
CA VAL A 226 35.11 7.43 -13.46
C VAL A 226 35.18 7.28 -11.94
N SER A 227 35.86 8.19 -11.23
CA SER A 227 35.94 8.17 -9.77
C SER A 227 34.57 8.31 -9.10
N SER A 228 33.72 9.21 -9.61
CA SER A 228 32.36 9.42 -9.12
C SER A 228 31.48 8.17 -9.30
N HIS A 229 31.51 7.56 -10.49
CA HIS A 229 30.76 6.34 -10.78
C HIS A 229 31.25 5.17 -9.91
N LEU A 230 32.56 5.02 -9.70
CA LEU A 230 33.10 4.00 -8.79
C LEU A 230 32.71 4.22 -7.33
N ALA A 231 32.64 5.47 -6.86
CA ALA A 231 32.15 5.79 -5.52
C ALA A 231 30.66 5.41 -5.38
N THR A 232 29.85 5.72 -6.39
CA THR A 232 28.44 5.34 -6.45
C THR A 232 28.27 3.82 -6.41
N ALA A 233 29.04 3.10 -7.24
CA ALA A 233 29.03 1.65 -7.29
C ALA A 233 29.35 1.02 -5.93
N ARG A 234 30.36 1.55 -5.24
CA ARG A 234 30.79 1.10 -3.90
C ARG A 234 29.69 1.31 -2.86
N ASN A 235 29.16 2.53 -2.76
CA ASN A 235 28.12 2.86 -1.78
C ASN A 235 26.89 1.97 -1.96
N ALA A 236 26.45 1.79 -3.21
CA ALA A 236 25.32 0.93 -3.54
C ALA A 236 25.61 -0.56 -3.22
N SER A 237 26.82 -1.06 -3.50
CA SER A 237 27.20 -2.44 -3.17
C SER A 237 27.27 -2.70 -1.66
N ALA A 238 27.77 -1.73 -0.88
CA ALA A 238 27.82 -1.82 0.57
C ALA A 238 26.42 -1.80 1.19
N GLN A 239 25.54 -0.93 0.68
CA GLN A 239 24.13 -0.89 1.06
C GLN A 239 23.44 -2.23 0.77
N ALA A 240 23.63 -2.78 -0.43
CA ALA A 240 23.09 -4.09 -0.77
C ALA A 240 23.56 -5.18 0.19
N GLN A 241 24.85 -5.20 0.55
CA GLN A 241 25.39 -6.16 1.51
C GLN A 241 24.77 -6.04 2.89
N GLN A 242 24.56 -4.81 3.39
CA GLN A 242 23.89 -4.57 4.67
C GLN A 242 22.45 -5.10 4.66
N LEU A 243 21.69 -4.77 3.61
CA LEU A 243 20.31 -5.23 3.43
C LEU A 243 20.22 -6.76 3.36
N LEU A 244 21.14 -7.41 2.65
CA LEU A 244 21.23 -8.88 2.59
C LEU A 244 21.55 -9.51 3.95
N ASN A 245 22.43 -8.88 4.71
CA ASN A 245 22.77 -9.35 6.06
C ASN A 245 21.57 -9.23 7.01
N GLU A 246 20.80 -8.14 6.90
CA GLU A 246 19.56 -7.96 7.66
C GLU A 246 18.51 -9.00 7.27
N ALA A 247 18.30 -9.22 5.96
CA ALA A 247 17.38 -10.23 5.46
C ALA A 247 17.75 -11.63 5.97
N ARG A 248 19.04 -11.98 6.03
CA ARG A 248 19.54 -13.26 6.56
C ARG A 248 19.34 -13.40 8.08
N ARG A 249 19.37 -12.31 8.84
CA ARG A 249 19.08 -12.35 10.28
C ARG A 249 17.63 -12.75 10.54
N ILE A 250 16.72 -12.32 9.68
CA ILE A 250 15.29 -12.64 9.77
C ILE A 250 15.01 -14.02 9.19
N TYR A 251 15.61 -14.34 8.04
CA TYR A 251 15.41 -15.60 7.33
C TYR A 251 16.77 -16.25 6.99
N PRO A 252 17.29 -17.14 7.85
CA PRO A 252 18.64 -17.72 7.69
C PRO A 252 18.83 -18.57 6.43
N ASN A 253 17.74 -19.02 5.80
CA ASN A 253 17.80 -19.90 4.62
C ASN A 253 18.12 -19.16 3.31
N ILE A 254 18.33 -17.83 3.34
CA ILE A 254 18.74 -17.08 2.14
C ILE A 254 20.16 -17.50 1.75
N PRO A 255 20.39 -17.98 0.51
CA PRO A 255 21.71 -18.41 0.09
C PRO A 255 22.72 -17.27 0.12
N HIS A 256 24.00 -17.64 0.18
CA HIS A 256 25.07 -16.67 0.02
C HIS A 256 25.13 -16.20 -1.44
N ILE A 257 25.06 -14.88 -1.67
CA ILE A 257 24.95 -14.26 -3.01
C ILE A 257 26.34 -13.90 -3.57
N GLY A 258 27.40 -14.19 -2.80
CA GLY A 258 28.78 -13.80 -3.08
C GLY A 258 29.15 -12.49 -2.38
N GLU A 259 30.44 -12.16 -2.42
CA GLU A 259 30.94 -10.90 -1.87
C GLU A 259 30.64 -9.74 -2.84
N LEU A 260 29.78 -8.82 -2.40
CA LEU A 260 29.48 -7.59 -3.12
C LEU A 260 30.56 -6.50 -2.94
N HIS A 261 31.63 -6.80 -2.21
CA HIS A 261 32.63 -5.80 -1.84
C HIS A 261 33.52 -5.41 -3.02
N ILE A 262 33.46 -4.14 -3.41
CA ILE A 262 34.35 -3.55 -4.40
C ILE A 262 35.61 -3.04 -3.67
N LYS A 263 36.76 -3.70 -3.87
CA LYS A 263 38.02 -3.42 -3.14
C LYS A 263 38.40 -1.93 -3.14
N GLN A 264 38.78 -1.45 -1.95
CA GLN A 264 39.18 -0.07 -1.65
C GLN A 264 40.66 0.21 -1.93
N ASP A 265 41.54 -0.79 -1.76
CA ASP A 265 42.98 -0.56 -1.75
C ASP A 265 43.53 -0.13 -3.11
N ASN A 266 44.09 1.07 -3.14
CA ASN A 266 44.90 1.68 -4.19
C ASN A 266 44.19 2.20 -5.46
N LEU A 267 42.86 2.19 -5.59
CA LEU A 267 42.24 2.75 -6.81
C LEU A 267 42.42 4.28 -6.90
N VAL A 268 42.04 5.04 -5.87
CA VAL A 268 42.09 6.51 -5.92
C VAL A 268 43.53 7.04 -5.94
N PHE A 269 44.47 6.35 -5.29
CA PHE A 269 45.88 6.75 -5.25
C PHE A 269 46.67 6.35 -6.52
N ASN A 270 46.34 5.24 -7.19
CA ASN A 270 47.00 4.87 -8.45
C ASN A 270 46.44 5.60 -9.67
N ILE A 271 45.18 6.08 -9.63
CA ILE A 271 44.56 6.86 -10.72
C ILE A 271 45.26 8.20 -10.95
N MET A 272 45.85 8.78 -9.89
CA MET A 272 46.46 10.12 -9.98
C MET A 272 47.89 10.11 -10.57
N PHE A 273 48.57 8.97 -10.79
CA PHE A 273 50.03 8.97 -10.94
C PHE A 273 50.73 8.06 -11.98
N ASP A 274 50.08 7.36 -12.93
CA ASP A 274 50.87 6.81 -14.07
C ASP A 274 50.08 6.48 -15.36
N ASN A 275 50.46 7.15 -16.45
CA ASN A 275 49.91 7.06 -17.81
C ASN A 275 50.03 5.63 -18.42
N ILE A 276 48.93 5.11 -18.99
CA ILE A 276 48.85 3.94 -19.91
C ILE A 276 48.87 2.53 -19.29
N TRP A 277 49.86 2.13 -18.46
CA TRP A 277 49.87 0.76 -17.88
C TRP A 277 48.82 0.56 -16.78
N THR A 278 48.42 1.66 -16.13
CA THR A 278 47.42 1.72 -15.07
C THR A 278 45.99 1.56 -15.61
N ASP A 279 45.71 2.00 -16.85
CA ASP A 279 44.36 1.97 -17.43
C ASP A 279 43.90 0.58 -17.82
N MET A 280 44.77 -0.25 -18.41
CA MET A 280 44.43 -1.64 -18.72
C MET A 280 44.15 -2.45 -17.44
N ASN A 281 44.91 -2.20 -16.38
CA ASN A 281 44.70 -2.86 -15.09
C ASN A 281 43.43 -2.35 -14.39
N MET A 282 43.14 -1.04 -14.46
CA MET A 282 41.92 -0.46 -13.92
C MET A 282 40.69 -1.00 -14.64
N ARG A 283 40.70 -1.01 -15.99
CA ARG A 283 39.63 -1.57 -16.80
C ARG A 283 39.36 -3.03 -16.44
N ARG A 284 40.42 -3.84 -16.29
CA ARG A 284 40.30 -5.24 -15.84
C ARG A 284 39.65 -5.34 -14.45
N MET A 285 40.04 -4.49 -13.49
CA MET A 285 39.43 -4.48 -12.16
C MET A 285 37.95 -4.09 -12.19
N ILE A 286 37.58 -3.05 -12.95
CA ILE A 286 36.17 -2.63 -13.09
C ILE A 286 35.37 -3.74 -13.79
N GLN A 287 35.94 -4.40 -14.79
CA GLN A 287 35.29 -5.51 -15.49
C GLN A 287 35.12 -6.75 -14.61
N GLU A 288 36.11 -7.07 -13.78
CA GLU A 288 36.00 -8.14 -12.76
C GLU A 288 34.93 -7.80 -11.73
N ALA A 289 34.87 -6.55 -11.25
CA ALA A 289 33.83 -6.10 -10.32
C ALA A 289 32.44 -6.16 -10.97
N SER A 290 32.31 -5.69 -12.22
CA SER A 290 31.04 -5.74 -12.97
C SER A 290 30.58 -7.18 -13.13
N ASN A 291 31.45 -8.10 -13.55
CA ASN A 291 31.13 -9.52 -13.68
C ASN A 291 30.65 -10.14 -12.35
N ARG A 292 31.29 -9.80 -11.22
CA ARG A 292 30.87 -10.29 -9.89
C ARG A 292 29.50 -9.73 -9.49
N ILE A 293 29.28 -8.43 -9.68
CA ILE A 293 28.02 -7.77 -9.36
C ILE A 293 26.89 -8.30 -10.26
N SER A 294 27.13 -8.52 -11.57
CA SER A 294 26.15 -9.14 -12.48
C SER A 294 25.81 -10.58 -12.10
N HIS A 295 26.79 -11.36 -11.66
CA HIS A 295 26.54 -12.72 -11.17
C HIS A 295 25.69 -12.70 -9.89
N ALA A 296 26.04 -11.82 -8.95
CA ALA A 296 25.29 -11.61 -7.72
C ALA A 296 23.85 -11.11 -7.99
N GLU A 297 23.66 -10.21 -8.96
CA GLU A 297 22.35 -9.75 -9.41
C GLU A 297 21.50 -10.93 -9.89
N THR A 298 22.06 -11.79 -10.73
CA THR A 298 21.37 -12.98 -11.28
C THR A 298 20.90 -13.93 -10.16
N ILE A 299 21.76 -14.22 -9.19
CA ILE A 299 21.40 -15.05 -8.03
C ILE A 299 20.31 -14.35 -7.21
N LEU A 300 20.47 -13.06 -6.92
CA LEU A 300 19.52 -12.28 -6.13
C LEU A 300 18.14 -12.20 -6.79
N THR A 301 18.07 -12.04 -8.11
CA THR A 301 16.81 -12.10 -8.86
C THR A 301 16.11 -13.44 -8.61
N GLY A 302 16.83 -14.56 -8.69
CA GLY A 302 16.29 -15.89 -8.40
C GLY A 302 15.76 -16.02 -6.97
N VAL A 303 16.50 -15.51 -5.98
CA VAL A 303 16.09 -15.51 -4.57
C VAL A 303 14.84 -14.64 -4.36
N VAL A 304 14.79 -13.44 -4.93
CA VAL A 304 13.64 -12.53 -4.84
C VAL A 304 12.39 -13.20 -5.41
N LEU A 305 12.51 -13.87 -6.57
CA LEU A 305 11.41 -14.62 -7.18
C LEU A 305 10.95 -15.79 -6.30
N GLY A 306 11.89 -16.55 -5.73
CA GLY A 306 11.58 -17.65 -4.83
C GLY A 306 10.83 -17.20 -3.57
N ILE A 307 11.32 -16.14 -2.91
CA ILE A 307 10.64 -15.56 -1.73
C ILE A 307 9.27 -14.99 -2.11
N LYS A 308 9.14 -14.36 -3.27
CA LYS A 308 7.85 -13.87 -3.76
C LYS A 308 6.83 -15.01 -3.92
N GLN A 309 7.25 -16.14 -4.49
CA GLN A 309 6.38 -17.30 -4.65
C GLN A 309 5.99 -17.93 -3.30
N GLN A 310 6.93 -17.97 -2.34
CA GLN A 310 6.63 -18.42 -0.99
C GLN A 310 5.64 -17.48 -0.29
N LEU A 311 5.80 -16.16 -0.46
CA LEU A 311 4.91 -15.16 0.10
C LEU A 311 3.49 -15.31 -0.46
N THR A 312 3.33 -15.43 -1.78
CA THR A 312 1.99 -15.60 -2.38
C THR A 312 1.32 -16.90 -1.93
N THR A 313 2.08 -17.98 -1.75
CA THR A 313 1.56 -19.24 -1.19
C THR A 313 1.14 -19.06 0.27
N CYS A 314 1.98 -18.41 1.09
CA CYS A 314 1.66 -18.09 2.49
C CYS A 314 0.38 -17.25 2.59
N GLU A 315 0.23 -16.22 1.76
CA GLU A 315 -0.95 -15.35 1.73
C GLU A 315 -2.21 -16.13 1.36
N ALA A 316 -2.13 -16.99 0.34
CA ALA A 316 -3.25 -17.84 -0.06
C ALA A 316 -3.66 -18.80 1.06
N ASP A 317 -2.70 -19.42 1.76
CA ASP A 317 -2.98 -20.33 2.88
C ASP A 317 -3.52 -19.58 4.10
N ARG A 318 -3.00 -18.39 4.40
CA ARG A 318 -3.54 -17.49 5.44
C ARG A 318 -4.99 -17.14 5.14
N ASP A 319 -5.31 -16.78 3.90
CA ASP A 319 -6.66 -16.35 3.52
C ASP A 319 -7.65 -17.51 3.56
N ARG A 320 -7.25 -18.69 3.07
CA ARG A 320 -8.02 -19.93 3.21
C ARG A 320 -8.29 -20.25 4.68
N LYS A 321 -7.25 -20.21 5.52
CA LYS A 321 -7.36 -20.51 6.94
C LYS A 321 -8.20 -19.47 7.69
N SER A 322 -8.09 -18.19 7.30
CA SER A 322 -8.91 -17.12 7.87
C SER A 322 -10.40 -17.33 7.58
N LYS A 323 -10.76 -17.75 6.36
CA LYS A 323 -12.16 -18.11 6.03
C LYS A 323 -12.64 -19.29 6.87
N GLU A 324 -11.80 -20.29 7.08
CA GLU A 324 -12.15 -21.47 7.89
C GLU A 324 -12.35 -21.12 9.37
N VAL A 325 -11.46 -20.30 9.96
CA VAL A 325 -11.63 -19.79 11.33
C VAL A 325 -12.91 -18.98 11.45
N LYS A 326 -13.23 -18.11 10.48
CA LYS A 326 -14.50 -17.36 10.47
C LYS A 326 -15.73 -18.28 10.42
N ARG A 327 -15.67 -19.34 9.61
CA ARG A 327 -16.74 -20.35 9.52
C ARG A 327 -16.94 -21.06 10.87
N LEU A 328 -15.86 -21.59 11.45
CA LEU A 328 -15.90 -22.28 12.74
C LEU A 328 -16.34 -21.37 13.88
N ALA A 329 -15.89 -20.10 13.90
CA ALA A 329 -16.36 -19.12 14.88
C ALA A 329 -17.86 -18.83 14.75
N GLY A 330 -18.38 -18.78 13.51
CA GLY A 330 -19.80 -18.68 13.25
C GLY A 330 -20.58 -19.89 13.76
N GLU A 331 -20.11 -21.10 13.49
CA GLU A 331 -20.72 -22.35 13.98
C GLU A 331 -20.71 -22.44 15.50
N HIS A 332 -19.60 -22.06 16.13
CA HIS A 332 -19.46 -21.98 17.58
C HIS A 332 -20.46 -21.02 18.20
N PHE A 333 -20.56 -19.81 17.64
CA PHE A 333 -21.53 -18.80 18.07
C PHE A 333 -22.97 -19.29 17.91
N THR A 334 -23.34 -19.87 16.76
CA THR A 334 -24.68 -20.41 16.52
C THR A 334 -25.01 -21.54 17.48
N THR A 335 -24.05 -22.42 17.79
CA THR A 335 -24.22 -23.50 18.76
C THR A 335 -24.52 -22.95 20.15
N ARG A 336 -23.70 -22.00 20.64
CA ARG A 336 -23.92 -21.33 21.93
C ARG A 336 -25.27 -20.62 22.01
N VAL A 337 -25.65 -19.89 20.94
CA VAL A 337 -26.97 -19.23 20.84
C VAL A 337 -28.10 -20.27 20.90
N SER A 338 -27.95 -21.39 20.20
CA SER A 338 -28.97 -22.45 20.20
C SER A 338 -29.14 -23.08 21.56
N ILE A 339 -28.05 -23.33 22.29
CA ILE A 339 -28.07 -23.85 23.66
C ILE A 339 -28.82 -22.86 24.57
N VAL A 340 -28.42 -21.59 24.54
CA VAL A 340 -29.04 -20.54 25.36
C VAL A 340 -30.53 -20.39 25.06
N ARG A 341 -30.92 -20.37 23.78
CA ARG A 341 -32.34 -20.28 23.39
C ARG A 341 -33.16 -21.49 23.85
N HIS A 342 -32.61 -22.70 23.72
CA HIS A 342 -33.30 -23.92 24.16
C HIS A 342 -33.56 -23.94 25.68
N ILE A 343 -32.67 -23.32 26.46
CA ILE A 343 -32.82 -23.20 27.91
C ILE A 343 -33.86 -22.13 28.27
N ILE A 344 -33.85 -20.99 27.59
CA ILE A 344 -34.79 -19.88 27.85
C ILE A 344 -36.22 -20.25 27.40
N GLU A 345 -36.35 -20.90 26.24
CA GLU A 345 -37.61 -21.32 25.62
C GLU A 345 -37.60 -22.84 25.38
N PRO A 346 -37.81 -23.66 26.43
CA PRO A 346 -37.85 -25.11 26.25
C PRO A 346 -39.01 -25.49 25.32
N PRO A 347 -38.83 -26.45 24.40
CA PRO A 347 -39.91 -26.88 23.52
C PRO A 347 -41.10 -27.40 24.34
N PRO A 348 -42.34 -27.21 23.86
CA PRO A 348 -43.51 -27.69 24.58
C PRO A 348 -43.34 -29.21 24.83
N PRO A 349 -43.65 -29.69 26.05
CA PRO A 349 -43.57 -31.12 26.33
C PRO A 349 -44.46 -31.82 25.32
N TYR A 350 -43.88 -32.75 24.55
CA TYR A 350 -44.63 -33.56 23.61
C TYR A 350 -45.86 -34.10 24.34
N SER A 351 -47.05 -33.68 23.89
CA SER A 351 -48.29 -34.30 24.29
C SER A 351 -48.18 -35.77 23.92
N SER A 352 -47.89 -36.60 24.92
CA SER A 352 -47.91 -38.06 24.80
C SER A 352 -49.29 -38.45 24.25
N VAL A 353 -49.32 -38.89 22.99
CA VAL A 353 -50.50 -39.51 22.36
C VAL A 353 -50.71 -40.89 22.94
#